data_AF-A0A6G7CDP6-F1
#
_entry.id   AF-A0A6G7CDP6-F1
#
_cell.length_a   1.000
_cell.length_b   1.000
_cell.length_c   1.000
_cell.angle_alpha   90.00
_cell.angle_beta   90.00
_cell.angle_gamma   90.00
#
_symmetry.space_group_name_H-M   'P 1'
#
loop_
_entity.id
_entity.type
_entity.pdbx_description
1 polymer ?
#
loop_
_entity_poly.entity_id
_entity_poly.type
_entity_poly.pdbx_seq_one_letter_code
_entity_poly.pdbx_strand_id
1 'polypeptide(L)'
;MNKKIILAFSFLLCFSCPTIAQGDLVVFPKRITFDGIKKKVETVNLSNVGKDTATYTLSYSEIRMGKDGSFNVTEIPEDGQNFASPYLRYYPRTITLAPNESQNIKIQLIKTSELKQGEYRSHLYFRAVPKSSPLQQEAIDTTDHKVKELHFNLVPVFGLSIANIITIGESSTTVQLTNLRINESKDGHTTTLSLDFNRQGNRSAYGTIEVNHISLEGTRQKVATIKGFAIYSPGNLRKSKIELDKSQNIDYSKGKLEVHFTTISENTLYAEATLDLNQASIVN
;
A
#
# COMPACT_ATOMS: atom_id res chain seq x y z
N MET A 1 -49.44 51.63 -1.25
CA MET A 1 -49.72 50.38 -0.50
C MET A 1 -48.55 49.43 -0.74
N ASN A 2 -47.65 49.34 0.23
CA ASN A 2 -46.31 48.75 0.07
C ASN A 2 -46.35 47.21 0.15
N LYS A 3 -45.88 46.51 -0.90
CA LYS A 3 -45.65 45.06 -0.85
C LYS A 3 -44.24 44.80 -0.35
N LYS A 4 -44.13 44.24 0.86
CA LYS A 4 -42.88 43.76 1.45
C LYS A 4 -42.43 42.48 0.74
N ILE A 5 -41.23 42.50 0.16
CA ILE A 5 -40.54 41.31 -0.35
C ILE A 5 -39.79 40.69 0.83
N ILE A 6 -40.17 39.48 1.22
CA ILE A 6 -39.46 38.69 2.23
C ILE A 6 -38.42 37.85 1.49
N LEU A 7 -37.15 38.20 1.66
CA LEU A 7 -36.01 37.45 1.15
C LEU A 7 -35.67 36.35 2.14
N ALA A 8 -35.99 35.10 1.83
CA ALA A 8 -35.62 33.95 2.65
C ALA A 8 -34.14 33.60 2.40
N PHE A 9 -33.29 33.88 3.39
CA PHE A 9 -31.87 33.52 3.38
C PHE A 9 -31.75 32.02 3.69
N SER A 10 -31.52 31.20 2.66
CA SER A 10 -31.24 29.77 2.83
C SER A 10 -29.78 29.61 3.30
N PHE A 11 -29.60 29.33 4.59
CA PHE A 11 -28.31 29.00 5.18
C PHE A 11 -27.96 27.55 4.82
N LEU A 12 -27.19 27.36 3.76
CA LEU A 12 -26.68 26.06 3.35
C LEU A 12 -25.55 25.63 4.31
N LEU A 13 -25.91 24.94 5.39
CA LEU A 13 -24.99 24.26 6.29
C LEU A 13 -24.29 23.13 5.54
N CYS A 14 -23.09 23.39 5.03
CA CYS A 14 -22.17 22.35 4.58
C CYS A 14 -21.73 21.52 5.80
N PHE A 15 -22.45 20.43 6.07
CA PHE A 15 -21.99 19.39 6.98
C PHE A 15 -20.82 18.65 6.33
N SER A 16 -19.61 18.96 6.79
CA SER A 16 -18.42 18.15 6.52
C SER A 16 -18.62 16.80 7.20
N CYS A 17 -19.10 15.79 6.48
CA CYS A 17 -19.14 14.43 7.00
C CYS A 17 -17.68 13.98 7.18
N PRO A 18 -17.21 13.67 8.40
CA PRO A 18 -15.89 13.08 8.56
C PRO A 18 -15.90 11.75 7.81
N THR A 19 -14.94 11.58 6.92
CA THR A 19 -14.66 10.30 6.30
C THR A 19 -14.24 9.33 7.40
N ILE A 20 -15.16 8.46 7.81
CA ILE A 20 -14.84 7.37 8.73
C ILE A 20 -13.99 6.39 7.93
N ALA A 21 -12.68 6.37 8.19
CA ALA A 21 -11.81 5.33 7.71
C ALA A 21 -12.32 3.99 8.28
N GLN A 22 -12.94 3.19 7.42
CA GLN A 22 -13.52 1.90 7.80
C GLN A 22 -12.42 0.86 7.86
N GLY A 23 -11.81 0.74 9.04
CA GLY A 23 -10.79 -0.26 9.32
C GLY A 23 -10.64 -0.43 10.82
N ASP A 24 -11.30 -1.44 11.37
CA ASP A 24 -11.28 -1.75 12.81
C ASP A 24 -9.96 -2.41 13.26
N LEU A 25 -9.01 -2.60 12.34
CA LEU A 25 -7.76 -3.30 12.58
C LEU A 25 -6.55 -2.43 12.20
N VAL A 26 -5.62 -2.28 13.14
CA VAL A 26 -4.33 -1.64 12.92
C VAL A 26 -3.22 -2.68 13.07
N VAL A 27 -2.29 -2.70 12.11
CA VAL A 27 -1.10 -3.57 12.13
C VAL A 27 0.16 -2.72 12.04
N PHE A 28 1.09 -2.93 12.97
CA PHE A 28 2.38 -2.24 12.97
C PHE A 28 3.53 -3.17 13.40
N PRO A 29 4.67 -3.16 12.67
CA PRO A 29 4.91 -2.46 11.41
C PRO A 29 4.19 -3.15 10.24
N LYS A 30 4.04 -2.42 9.13
CA LYS A 30 3.43 -2.95 7.87
C LYS A 30 4.41 -3.81 7.04
N ARG A 31 5.64 -3.96 7.51
CA ARG A 31 6.70 -4.76 6.91
C ARG A 31 7.67 -5.22 8.00
N ILE A 32 8.04 -6.48 7.96
CA ILE A 32 9.08 -7.10 8.79
C ILE A 32 10.25 -7.49 7.90
N THR A 33 11.46 -7.15 8.32
CA THR A 33 12.68 -7.53 7.59
C THR A 33 13.67 -8.16 8.55
N PHE A 34 14.11 -9.36 8.25
CA PHE A 34 15.24 -10.01 8.89
C PHE A 34 16.48 -9.77 8.02
N ASP A 35 17.41 -8.96 8.50
CA ASP A 35 18.70 -8.78 7.83
C ASP A 35 19.74 -9.76 8.39
N GLY A 36 20.05 -10.77 7.59
CA GLY A 36 20.80 -11.94 8.02
C GLY A 36 20.04 -12.80 9.02
N ILE A 37 20.81 -13.55 9.82
CA ILE A 37 20.30 -14.53 10.79
C ILE A 37 20.64 -14.19 12.25
N LYS A 38 21.21 -13.00 12.48
CA LYS A 38 21.61 -12.54 13.83
C LYS A 38 20.38 -12.31 14.71
N LYS A 39 19.42 -11.52 14.21
CA LYS A 39 18.13 -11.33 14.86
C LYS A 39 17.17 -12.42 14.38
N LYS A 40 16.75 -13.30 15.29
CA LYS A 40 15.92 -14.47 14.94
C LYS A 40 14.43 -14.26 15.16
N VAL A 41 14.04 -13.19 15.85
CA VAL A 41 12.63 -12.92 16.18
C VAL A 41 12.34 -11.45 15.93
N GLU A 42 11.20 -11.22 15.28
CA GLU A 42 10.58 -9.91 15.09
C GLU A 42 9.16 -9.95 15.64
N THR A 43 8.61 -8.78 15.94
CA THR A 43 7.27 -8.64 16.53
C THR A 43 6.40 -7.72 15.68
N VAL A 44 5.15 -8.12 15.50
CA VAL A 44 4.09 -7.31 14.90
C VAL A 44 3.01 -7.09 15.94
N ASN A 45 2.61 -5.84 16.12
CA ASN A 45 1.48 -5.47 16.95
C ASN A 45 0.19 -5.43 16.11
N LEU A 46 -0.86 -6.04 16.64
CA LEU A 46 -2.19 -6.09 16.07
C LEU A 46 -3.15 -5.44 17.07
N SER A 47 -3.84 -4.37 16.67
CA SER A 47 -4.76 -3.63 17.53
C SER A 47 -6.16 -3.57 16.92
N ASN A 48 -7.17 -3.83 17.74
CA ASN A 48 -8.56 -3.60 17.37
C ASN A 48 -8.97 -2.18 17.76
N VAL A 49 -9.15 -1.30 16.77
CA VAL A 49 -9.64 0.08 16.95
C VAL A 49 -11.15 0.20 16.69
N GLY A 50 -11.81 -0.93 16.42
CA GLY A 50 -13.26 -1.04 16.29
C GLY A 50 -13.99 -1.05 17.63
N LYS A 51 -15.32 -1.03 17.55
CA LYS A 51 -16.23 -1.03 18.72
C LYS A 51 -16.61 -2.43 19.19
N ASP A 52 -16.34 -3.45 18.38
CA ASP A 52 -16.74 -4.83 18.62
C ASP A 52 -15.52 -5.73 18.80
N THR A 53 -15.66 -6.79 19.62
CA THR A 53 -14.67 -7.86 19.68
C THR A 53 -14.51 -8.53 18.31
N ALA A 54 -13.29 -8.73 17.85
CA ALA A 54 -13.00 -9.35 16.55
C ALA A 54 -12.01 -10.50 16.70
N THR A 55 -12.16 -11.53 15.87
CA THR A 55 -11.22 -12.67 15.81
C THR A 55 -10.54 -12.70 14.45
N TYR A 56 -9.24 -12.94 14.44
CA TYR A 56 -8.40 -13.01 13.25
C TYR A 56 -7.62 -14.31 13.20
N THR A 57 -7.54 -14.91 12.02
CA THR A 57 -6.68 -16.06 11.71
C THR A 57 -5.51 -15.58 10.86
N LEU A 58 -4.32 -16.11 11.13
CA LEU A 58 -3.09 -15.75 10.45
C LEU A 58 -2.63 -16.89 9.54
N SER A 59 -2.28 -16.56 8.30
CA SER A 59 -1.68 -17.47 7.32
C SER A 59 -0.59 -16.77 6.51
N TYR A 60 0.29 -17.52 5.85
CA TYR A 60 1.13 -16.94 4.80
C TYR A 60 0.39 -16.97 3.46
N SER A 61 0.56 -15.90 2.68
CA SER A 61 0.16 -15.79 1.29
C SER A 61 1.37 -15.37 0.47
N GLU A 62 1.60 -16.05 -0.65
CA GLU A 62 2.67 -15.70 -1.57
C GLU A 62 2.14 -14.74 -2.62
N ILE A 63 2.78 -13.59 -2.75
CA ILE A 63 2.30 -12.48 -3.57
C ILE A 63 3.43 -12.01 -4.47
N ARG A 64 3.12 -11.93 -5.77
CA ARG A 64 3.98 -11.31 -6.79
C ARG A 64 3.51 -9.91 -7.13
N MET A 65 4.45 -9.04 -7.50
CA MET A 65 4.18 -7.69 -7.96
C MET A 65 4.22 -7.65 -9.48
N GLY A 66 3.15 -7.17 -10.11
CA GLY A 66 3.10 -6.86 -11.53
C GLY A 66 3.88 -5.59 -11.87
N LYS A 67 4.13 -5.37 -13.17
CA LYS A 67 4.87 -4.19 -13.66
C LYS A 67 4.15 -2.87 -13.38
N ASP A 68 2.85 -2.89 -13.16
CA ASP A 68 2.02 -1.76 -12.76
C ASP A 68 1.99 -1.56 -11.22
N GLY A 69 2.67 -2.41 -10.46
CA GLY A 69 2.64 -2.43 -9.00
C GLY A 69 1.46 -3.21 -8.42
N SER A 70 0.63 -3.86 -9.25
CA SER A 70 -0.46 -4.71 -8.77
C SER A 70 0.07 -5.92 -8.02
N PHE A 71 -0.69 -6.39 -7.03
CA PHE A 71 -0.38 -7.59 -6.27
C PHE A 71 -1.24 -8.76 -6.72
N ASN A 72 -0.61 -9.89 -7.00
CA ASN A 72 -1.28 -11.10 -7.42
C ASN A 72 -0.82 -12.26 -6.53
N VAL A 73 -1.78 -13.04 -6.00
CA VAL A 73 -1.46 -14.26 -5.25
C VAL A 73 -0.88 -15.30 -6.21
N THR A 74 0.12 -16.05 -5.74
CA THR A 74 0.72 -17.18 -6.45
C THR A 74 0.95 -18.33 -5.49
N GLU A 75 1.07 -19.55 -5.99
CA GLU A 75 1.46 -20.73 -5.21
C GLU A 75 2.83 -21.26 -5.62
N ILE A 76 3.28 -20.89 -6.83
CA ILE A 76 4.52 -21.37 -7.44
C ILE A 76 5.46 -20.17 -7.56
N PRO A 77 6.73 -20.29 -7.09
CA PRO A 77 7.70 -19.23 -7.28
C PRO A 77 8.10 -19.13 -8.75
N GLU A 78 8.22 -17.91 -9.25
CA GLU A 78 8.87 -17.67 -10.53
C GLU A 78 10.41 -17.76 -10.40
N ASP A 79 11.12 -17.76 -11.52
CA ASP A 79 12.58 -17.81 -11.48
C ASP A 79 13.17 -16.62 -10.70
N GLY A 80 14.10 -16.91 -9.79
CA GLY A 80 14.67 -15.92 -8.87
C GLY A 80 13.76 -15.47 -7.72
N GLN A 81 12.53 -15.98 -7.60
CA GLN A 81 11.66 -15.73 -6.45
C GLN A 81 11.86 -16.79 -5.36
N ASN A 82 12.11 -16.36 -4.13
CA ASN A 82 12.12 -17.26 -2.98
C ASN A 82 11.02 -16.89 -1.98
N PHE A 83 10.26 -17.89 -1.51
CA PHE A 83 9.29 -17.70 -0.46
C PHE A 83 9.95 -17.75 0.93
N ALA A 84 9.56 -16.82 1.79
CA ALA A 84 10.06 -16.76 3.17
C ALA A 84 9.29 -17.71 4.10
N SER A 85 8.05 -18.06 3.76
CA SER A 85 7.15 -18.87 4.61
C SER A 85 7.75 -20.20 5.09
N PRO A 86 8.57 -20.96 4.32
CA PRO A 86 9.19 -22.19 4.83
C PRO A 86 10.24 -21.97 5.93
N TYR A 87 10.77 -20.75 6.01
CA TYR A 87 11.83 -20.32 6.93
C TYR A 87 11.29 -19.45 8.07
N LEU A 88 9.97 -19.25 8.14
CA LEU A 88 9.33 -18.42 9.15
C LEU A 88 8.27 -19.19 9.92
N ARG A 89 8.27 -18.98 11.23
CA ARG A 89 7.20 -19.43 12.14
C ARG A 89 6.57 -18.20 12.78
N TYR A 90 5.25 -18.15 12.89
CA TYR A 90 4.55 -17.10 13.62
C TYR A 90 3.67 -17.67 14.73
N TYR A 91 3.48 -16.90 15.78
CA TYR A 91 2.56 -17.24 16.87
C TYR A 91 2.02 -15.97 17.57
N PRO A 92 0.75 -16.00 18.03
CA PRO A 92 -0.24 -17.09 17.88
C PRO A 92 -0.82 -17.19 16.44
N ARG A 93 -1.57 -18.26 16.15
CA ARG A 93 -2.22 -18.47 14.84
C ARG A 93 -3.62 -17.84 14.74
N THR A 94 -4.27 -17.68 15.88
CA THR A 94 -5.59 -17.07 16.01
C THR A 94 -5.54 -16.08 17.15
N ILE A 95 -6.17 -14.92 16.96
CA ILE A 95 -6.16 -13.80 17.89
C ILE A 95 -7.59 -13.29 18.03
N THR A 96 -8.06 -13.14 19.26
CA THR A 96 -9.33 -12.48 19.57
C THR A 96 -9.01 -11.22 20.36
N LEU A 97 -9.51 -10.08 19.89
CA LEU A 97 -9.26 -8.77 20.47
C LEU A 97 -10.59 -8.09 20.81
N ALA A 98 -10.77 -7.73 22.08
CA ALA A 98 -11.80 -6.81 22.52
C ALA A 98 -11.57 -5.40 21.92
N PRO A 99 -12.56 -4.50 22.00
CA PRO A 99 -12.39 -3.11 21.58
C PRO A 99 -11.19 -2.45 22.28
N ASN A 100 -10.32 -1.79 21.51
CA ASN A 100 -9.07 -1.17 21.96
C ASN A 100 -8.00 -2.14 22.49
N GLU A 101 -8.20 -3.45 22.36
CA GLU A 101 -7.20 -4.44 22.75
C GLU A 101 -6.10 -4.56 21.69
N SER A 102 -4.88 -4.81 22.13
CA SER A 102 -3.72 -5.04 21.26
C SER A 102 -2.97 -6.31 21.66
N GLN A 103 -2.50 -7.06 20.67
CA GLN A 103 -1.70 -8.25 20.88
C GLN A 103 -0.45 -8.26 19.99
N ASN A 104 0.64 -8.77 20.56
CA ASN A 104 1.88 -8.98 19.83
C ASN A 104 1.94 -10.38 19.21
N ILE A 105 2.24 -10.43 17.93
CA ILE A 105 2.57 -11.63 17.17
C ILE A 105 4.08 -11.69 17.02
N LYS A 106 4.67 -12.82 17.36
CA LYS A 106 6.09 -13.06 17.14
C LYS A 106 6.27 -13.82 15.83
N ILE A 107 7.20 -13.36 15.01
CA ILE A 107 7.66 -14.00 13.79
C ILE A 107 9.10 -14.42 14.04
N GLN A 108 9.41 -15.70 13.82
CA GLN A 108 10.68 -16.32 14.15
C GLN A 108 11.31 -16.97 12.92
N LEU A 109 12.60 -16.72 12.69
CA LEU A 109 13.42 -17.47 11.74
C LEU A 109 13.62 -18.91 12.20
N ILE A 110 13.36 -19.85 11.29
CA ILE A 110 13.65 -21.28 11.43
C ILE A 110 14.49 -21.73 10.24
N LYS A 111 15.10 -22.93 10.34
CA LYS A 111 15.88 -23.53 9.25
C LYS A 111 16.96 -22.60 8.68
N THR A 112 17.61 -21.80 9.53
CA THR A 112 18.54 -20.75 9.08
C THR A 112 19.77 -21.28 8.35
N SER A 113 20.11 -22.55 8.54
CA SER A 113 21.20 -23.24 7.83
C SER A 113 20.88 -23.56 6.36
N GLU A 114 19.60 -23.54 5.98
CA GLU A 114 19.14 -23.81 4.61
C GLU A 114 19.03 -22.53 3.75
N LEU A 115 19.10 -21.36 4.39
CA LEU A 115 19.02 -20.07 3.72
C LEU A 115 20.28 -19.80 2.89
N LYS A 116 20.08 -19.54 1.60
CA LYS A 116 21.13 -19.14 0.67
C LYS A 116 21.15 -17.62 0.54
N GLN A 117 22.19 -17.08 -0.08
CA GLN A 117 22.27 -15.66 -0.41
C GLN A 117 21.09 -15.23 -1.29
N GLY A 118 20.50 -14.08 -0.99
CA GLY A 118 19.37 -13.52 -1.73
C GLY A 118 18.27 -12.95 -0.83
N GLU A 119 17.16 -12.59 -1.45
CA GLU A 119 15.94 -12.17 -0.79
C GLU A 119 14.89 -13.29 -0.82
N TYR A 120 14.23 -13.49 0.33
CA TYR A 120 13.04 -14.32 0.48
C TYR A 120 11.90 -13.42 0.92
N ARG A 121 10.71 -13.57 0.32
CA ARG A 121 9.53 -12.77 0.66
C ARG A 121 8.26 -13.59 0.65
N SER A 122 7.49 -13.45 1.73
CA SER A 122 6.11 -13.94 1.86
C SER A 122 5.28 -12.89 2.58
N HIS A 123 3.96 -13.01 2.58
CA HIS A 123 3.09 -12.02 3.23
C HIS A 123 2.28 -12.67 4.34
N LEU A 124 2.42 -12.17 5.56
CA LEU A 124 1.59 -12.62 6.68
C LEU A 124 0.21 -11.98 6.51
N TYR A 125 -0.79 -12.81 6.25
CA TYR A 125 -2.18 -12.45 6.00
C TYR A 125 -3.00 -12.62 7.26
N PHE A 126 -3.75 -11.57 7.60
CA PHE A 126 -4.66 -11.47 8.71
C PHE A 126 -6.07 -11.52 8.14
N ARG A 127 -6.81 -12.58 8.44
CA ARG A 127 -8.18 -12.75 7.95
C ARG A 127 -9.16 -12.70 9.11
N ALA A 128 -10.14 -11.79 9.04
CA ALA A 128 -11.22 -11.76 10.01
C ALA A 128 -12.01 -13.08 9.97
N VAL A 129 -12.39 -13.57 11.15
CA VAL A 129 -13.33 -14.69 11.29
C VAL A 129 -14.74 -14.10 11.38
N PRO A 130 -15.64 -14.41 10.42
CA PRO A 130 -17.00 -13.90 10.45
C PRO A 130 -17.73 -14.34 11.71
N LYS A 131 -18.47 -13.42 12.34
CA LYS A 131 -19.39 -13.76 13.42
C LYS A 131 -20.64 -14.39 12.80
N SER A 132 -21.01 -15.58 13.25
CA SER A 132 -22.36 -16.12 13.01
C SER A 132 -23.34 -15.39 13.92
N SER A 133 -24.31 -14.67 13.36
CA SER A 133 -25.41 -14.08 14.14
C SER A 133 -26.56 -15.08 14.24
N PRO A 134 -27.15 -15.34 15.43
CA PRO A 134 -28.34 -16.19 15.58
C PRO A 134 -29.54 -15.70 14.75
N LEU A 135 -29.66 -14.39 14.51
CA LEU A 135 -30.71 -13.79 13.67
C LEU A 135 -30.61 -14.21 12.19
N GLN A 136 -29.50 -14.81 11.75
CA GLN A 136 -29.36 -15.38 10.40
C GLN A 136 -30.00 -16.78 10.29
N GLN A 137 -30.34 -17.44 11.40
CA GLN A 137 -31.03 -18.73 11.41
C GLN A 137 -32.57 -18.62 11.46
N GLU A 138 -33.14 -17.47 11.86
CA GLU A 138 -34.60 -17.33 12.08
C GLU A 138 -35.44 -17.09 10.80
N ALA A 139 -34.81 -16.99 9.62
CA ALA A 139 -35.52 -16.76 8.35
C ALA A 139 -36.03 -18.05 7.66
N ILE A 140 -36.06 -19.20 8.36
CA ILE A 140 -36.57 -20.48 7.82
C ILE A 140 -37.65 -21.03 8.74
N ASP A 141 -38.67 -20.23 9.06
CA ASP A 141 -39.95 -20.76 9.56
C ASP A 141 -40.95 -20.80 8.40
N THR A 142 -41.14 -21.99 7.85
CA THR A 142 -42.02 -22.27 6.72
C THR A 142 -43.46 -22.41 7.18
N THR A 143 -44.20 -21.32 7.27
CA THR A 143 -45.68 -21.33 7.32
C THR A 143 -46.29 -20.13 6.59
N ASP A 144 -45.99 -19.97 5.30
CA ASP A 144 -47.02 -19.55 4.33
C ASP A 144 -46.53 -19.74 2.89
N HIS A 145 -47.34 -20.36 2.04
CA HIS A 145 -47.07 -20.50 0.62
C HIS A 145 -47.43 -19.20 -0.12
N LYS A 146 -46.64 -18.14 0.09
CA LYS A 146 -46.64 -16.95 -0.77
C LYS A 146 -45.19 -16.67 -1.16
N VAL A 147 -44.96 -16.58 -2.48
CA VAL A 147 -43.71 -16.27 -3.20
C VAL A 147 -42.46 -16.34 -2.33
N LYS A 148 -41.63 -17.39 -2.50
CA LYS A 148 -40.31 -17.48 -1.87
C LYS A 148 -39.47 -16.27 -2.29
N GLU A 149 -39.50 -15.22 -1.48
CA GLU A 149 -38.63 -14.06 -1.63
C GLU A 149 -37.19 -14.56 -1.49
N LEU A 150 -36.36 -14.25 -2.48
CA LEU A 150 -34.98 -14.68 -2.51
C LEU A 150 -34.15 -13.74 -1.63
N HIS A 151 -33.89 -14.14 -0.39
CA HIS A 151 -33.05 -13.39 0.53
C HIS A 151 -31.58 -13.76 0.32
N PHE A 152 -30.75 -12.78 -0.07
CA PHE A 152 -29.29 -12.90 -0.11
C PHE A 152 -28.67 -12.23 1.10
N ASN A 153 -27.84 -12.97 1.84
CA ASN A 153 -27.02 -12.42 2.92
C ASN A 153 -25.53 -12.51 2.51
N LEU A 154 -24.95 -11.37 2.14
CA LEU A 154 -23.54 -11.26 1.79
C LEU A 154 -22.77 -10.72 3.00
N VAL A 155 -21.93 -11.56 3.60
CA VAL A 155 -21.06 -11.16 4.72
C VAL A 155 -19.64 -10.94 4.19
N PRO A 156 -19.18 -9.69 4.03
CA PRO A 156 -17.82 -9.41 3.60
C PRO A 156 -16.83 -9.87 4.66
N VAL A 157 -15.72 -10.50 4.22
CA VAL A 157 -14.62 -10.90 5.10
C VAL A 157 -13.40 -10.07 4.76
N PHE A 158 -13.06 -9.14 5.64
CA PHE A 158 -11.89 -8.29 5.45
C PHE A 158 -10.60 -9.04 5.83
N GLY A 159 -9.53 -8.70 5.13
CA GLY A 159 -8.20 -9.15 5.50
C GLY A 159 -7.12 -8.18 5.02
N LEU A 160 -5.97 -8.26 5.68
CA LEU A 160 -4.81 -7.40 5.43
C LEU A 160 -3.57 -8.30 5.34
N SER A 161 -2.58 -7.92 4.53
CA SER A 161 -1.29 -8.61 4.52
C SER A 161 -0.13 -7.64 4.76
N ILE A 162 0.92 -8.14 5.44
CA ILE A 162 2.18 -7.41 5.62
C ILE A 162 3.33 -8.24 5.03
N ALA A 163 4.32 -7.56 4.44
CA ALA A 163 5.47 -8.24 3.87
C ALA A 163 6.44 -8.70 4.97
N ASN A 164 6.78 -10.00 4.97
CA ASN A 164 7.83 -10.58 5.77
C ASN A 164 9.00 -10.95 4.85
N ILE A 165 10.13 -10.31 5.06
CA ILE A 165 11.30 -10.41 4.17
C ILE A 165 12.49 -10.93 4.96
N ILE A 166 13.25 -11.84 4.35
CA ILE A 166 14.56 -12.29 4.84
C ILE A 166 15.59 -11.91 3.78
N THR A 167 16.66 -11.24 4.18
CA THR A 167 17.78 -10.89 3.31
C THR A 167 19.05 -11.55 3.80
N ILE A 168 19.77 -12.26 2.92
CA ILE A 168 21.04 -12.93 3.22
C ILE A 168 22.12 -12.37 2.30
N GLY A 169 23.30 -12.09 2.87
CA GLY A 169 24.48 -11.57 2.15
C GLY A 169 24.48 -10.05 1.99
N GLU A 170 25.20 -9.53 1.00
CA GLU A 170 25.22 -8.10 0.66
C GLU A 170 24.20 -7.77 -0.44
N SER A 171 23.75 -6.51 -0.47
CA SER A 171 22.88 -6.00 -1.52
C SER A 171 23.69 -5.60 -2.75
N SER A 172 23.28 -6.06 -3.93
CA SER A 172 23.80 -5.57 -5.22
C SER A 172 22.76 -4.73 -5.98
N THR A 173 21.71 -4.28 -5.29
CA THR A 173 20.55 -3.67 -5.92
C THR A 173 20.84 -2.26 -6.41
N THR A 174 20.55 -2.02 -7.69
CA THR A 174 20.59 -0.71 -8.32
C THR A 174 19.24 -0.39 -8.95
N VAL A 175 18.94 0.89 -9.10
CA VAL A 175 17.72 1.37 -9.75
C VAL A 175 18.07 2.44 -10.77
N GLN A 176 17.36 2.45 -11.89
CA GLN A 176 17.42 3.53 -12.88
C GLN A 176 16.01 4.04 -13.17
N LEU A 177 15.86 5.36 -13.25
CA LEU A 177 14.60 6.01 -13.63
C LEU A 177 14.64 6.35 -15.11
N THR A 178 13.66 5.90 -15.88
CA THR A 178 13.59 6.13 -17.33
C THR A 178 12.19 6.52 -17.75
N ASN A 179 12.04 6.96 -19.01
CA ASN A 179 10.74 7.27 -19.62
C ASN A 179 9.91 8.30 -18.83
N LEU A 180 10.59 9.29 -18.22
CA LEU A 180 9.93 10.37 -17.51
C LEU A 180 9.11 11.19 -18.50
N ARG A 181 7.83 11.42 -18.19
CA ARG A 181 6.95 12.30 -18.97
C ARG A 181 5.83 12.84 -18.12
N ILE A 182 5.42 14.06 -18.42
CA ILE A 182 4.26 14.68 -17.79
C ILE A 182 3.01 14.38 -18.61
N ASN A 183 1.88 14.19 -17.94
CA ASN A 183 0.59 13.94 -18.58
C ASN A 183 -0.44 14.77 -17.82
N GLU A 184 -1.22 15.56 -18.55
CA GLU A 184 -2.34 16.31 -18.00
C GLU A 184 -3.64 15.56 -18.29
N SER A 185 -4.57 15.56 -17.35
CA SER A 185 -5.91 15.05 -17.65
C SER A 185 -6.63 15.98 -18.62
N LYS A 186 -7.55 15.40 -19.39
CA LYS A 186 -8.36 16.13 -20.39
C LYS A 186 -9.19 17.27 -19.79
N ASP A 187 -9.53 17.18 -18.50
CA ASP A 187 -10.23 18.22 -17.76
C ASP A 187 -9.29 19.27 -17.15
N GLY A 188 -7.97 19.12 -17.30
CA GLY A 188 -6.94 20.01 -16.75
C GLY A 188 -6.75 19.93 -15.23
N HIS A 189 -7.52 19.09 -14.51
CA HIS A 189 -7.53 19.08 -13.04
C HIS A 189 -6.35 18.31 -12.45
N THR A 190 -5.88 17.26 -13.12
CA THR A 190 -4.77 16.43 -12.62
C THR A 190 -3.56 16.55 -13.53
N THR A 191 -2.38 16.64 -12.91
CA THR A 191 -1.10 16.56 -13.62
C THR A 191 -0.30 15.43 -13.01
N THR A 192 0.17 14.53 -13.86
CA THR A 192 0.85 13.30 -13.43
C THR A 192 2.21 13.16 -14.09
N LEU A 193 3.22 12.84 -13.29
CA LEU A 193 4.52 12.38 -13.76
C LEU A 193 4.46 10.85 -13.95
N SER A 194 4.54 10.40 -15.19
CA SER A 194 4.78 8.99 -15.51
C SER A 194 6.27 8.72 -15.59
N LEU A 195 6.73 7.60 -15.04
CA LEU A 195 8.12 7.14 -15.12
C LEU A 195 8.21 5.64 -14.88
N ASP A 196 9.31 5.07 -15.35
CA ASP A 196 9.64 3.65 -15.21
C ASP A 196 10.83 3.50 -14.24
N PHE A 197 10.66 2.61 -13.26
CA PHE A 197 11.71 2.22 -12.34
C PHE A 197 12.29 0.87 -12.75
N ASN A 198 13.55 0.86 -13.18
CA ASN A 198 14.25 -0.34 -13.63
C ASN A 198 15.19 -0.81 -12.51
N ARG A 199 14.88 -1.95 -11.89
CA ARG A 199 15.67 -2.56 -10.82
C ARG A 199 16.55 -3.67 -11.36
N GLN A 200 17.81 -3.68 -10.93
CA GLN A 200 18.71 -4.81 -11.11
C GLN A 200 19.26 -5.30 -9.76
N GLY A 201 19.86 -6.48 -9.74
CA GLY A 201 20.49 -7.06 -8.56
C GLY A 201 19.60 -8.00 -7.74
N ASN A 202 20.09 -8.37 -6.57
CA ASN A 202 19.61 -9.52 -5.79
C ASN A 202 18.55 -9.22 -4.72
N ARG A 203 18.19 -7.95 -4.49
CA ARG A 203 17.17 -7.54 -3.50
C ARG A 203 16.16 -6.56 -4.07
N SER A 204 15.00 -6.50 -3.44
CA SER A 204 14.00 -5.48 -3.70
C SER A 204 14.53 -4.09 -3.35
N ALA A 205 14.13 -3.10 -4.13
CA ALA A 205 14.35 -1.69 -3.76
C ALA A 205 13.13 -1.20 -2.98
N TYR A 206 13.35 -0.51 -1.87
CA TYR A 206 12.27 0.03 -1.03
C TYR A 206 12.67 1.34 -0.40
N GLY A 207 11.82 2.35 -0.56
CA GLY A 207 12.26 3.71 -0.35
C GLY A 207 11.18 4.78 -0.35
N THR A 208 11.65 6.02 -0.39
CA THR A 208 10.83 7.22 -0.56
C THR A 208 11.13 7.81 -1.93
N ILE A 209 10.07 8.14 -2.67
CA ILE A 209 10.17 8.99 -3.85
C ILE A 209 9.87 10.42 -3.43
N GLU A 210 10.76 11.34 -3.79
CA GLU A 210 10.52 12.78 -3.72
C GLU A 210 10.57 13.35 -5.13
N VAL A 211 9.62 14.23 -5.45
CA VAL A 211 9.62 14.99 -6.71
C VAL A 211 9.66 16.47 -6.37
N ASN A 212 10.64 17.17 -6.93
CA ASN A 212 10.81 18.60 -6.79
C ASN A 212 10.65 19.29 -8.16
N HIS A 213 9.85 20.34 -8.23
CA HIS A 213 9.83 21.27 -9.34
C HIS A 213 10.89 22.34 -9.11
N ILE A 214 11.59 22.71 -10.18
CA ILE A 214 12.57 23.81 -10.18
C ILE A 214 12.14 24.78 -11.28
N SER A 215 11.76 26.00 -10.88
CA SER A 215 11.32 27.05 -11.79
C SER A 215 12.46 27.54 -12.70
N LEU A 216 12.14 28.35 -13.71
CA LEU A 216 13.15 28.96 -14.59
C LEU A 216 14.11 29.88 -13.82
N GLU A 217 13.61 30.48 -12.73
CA GLU A 217 14.35 31.32 -11.81
C GLU A 217 15.16 30.51 -10.78
N GLY A 218 15.07 29.18 -10.81
CA GLY A 218 15.80 28.27 -9.93
C GLY A 218 15.11 28.00 -8.59
N THR A 219 13.86 28.42 -8.39
CA THR A 219 13.13 28.16 -7.14
C THR A 219 12.75 26.69 -7.07
N ARG A 220 13.24 25.98 -6.05
CA ARG A 220 12.94 24.56 -5.81
C ARG A 220 11.72 24.42 -4.90
N GLN A 221 10.71 23.69 -5.34
CA GLN A 221 9.49 23.38 -4.58
C GLN A 221 9.19 21.90 -4.64
N LYS A 222 8.82 21.31 -3.50
CA LYS A 222 8.45 19.89 -3.44
C LYS A 222 7.00 19.72 -3.88
N VAL A 223 6.81 18.83 -4.86
CA VAL A 223 5.53 18.65 -5.56
C VAL A 223 4.95 17.26 -5.44
N ALA A 224 5.71 16.29 -4.95
CA ALA A 224 5.17 14.99 -4.55
C ALA A 224 6.08 14.30 -3.53
N THR A 225 5.50 13.43 -2.70
CA THR A 225 6.24 12.50 -1.84
C THR A 225 5.48 11.19 -1.73
N ILE A 226 6.14 10.08 -2.05
CA ILE A 226 5.59 8.72 -1.89
C ILE A 226 6.52 7.94 -0.96
N LYS A 227 6.07 7.68 0.26
CA LYS A 227 6.80 6.86 1.23
C LYS A 227 6.46 5.39 1.06
N GLY A 228 7.45 4.50 1.21
CA GLY A 228 7.23 3.06 1.14
C GLY A 228 7.00 2.55 -0.28
N PHE A 229 7.58 3.21 -1.29
CA PHE A 229 7.57 2.72 -2.65
C PHE A 229 8.50 1.51 -2.80
N ALA A 230 8.02 0.44 -3.43
CA ALA A 230 8.72 -0.84 -3.53
C ALA A 230 8.87 -1.28 -4.99
N ILE A 231 10.02 -1.85 -5.35
CA ILE A 231 10.20 -2.62 -6.59
C ILE A 231 10.68 -3.99 -6.15
N TYR A 232 9.76 -4.93 -6.16
CA TYR A 232 9.95 -6.22 -5.51
C TYR A 232 10.65 -7.23 -6.41
N SER A 233 11.69 -7.89 -5.90
CA SER A 233 12.35 -9.03 -6.54
C SER A 233 11.36 -10.19 -6.76
N PRO A 234 11.45 -10.94 -7.88
CA PRO A 234 12.43 -10.81 -8.96
C PRO A 234 12.06 -9.76 -10.02
N GLY A 235 10.90 -9.13 -9.91
CA GLY A 235 10.49 -8.01 -10.77
C GLY A 235 11.58 -6.96 -10.97
N ASN A 236 11.80 -6.60 -12.23
CA ASN A 236 12.87 -5.72 -12.71
C ASN A 236 12.35 -4.39 -13.27
N LEU A 237 11.04 -4.26 -13.46
CA LEU A 237 10.40 -3.03 -13.95
C LEU A 237 9.14 -2.74 -13.14
N ARG A 238 9.02 -1.52 -12.63
CA ARG A 238 7.76 -0.96 -12.13
C ARG A 238 7.46 0.37 -12.82
N LYS A 239 6.37 0.41 -13.57
CA LYS A 239 5.81 1.62 -14.17
C LYS A 239 4.99 2.34 -13.12
N SER A 240 5.04 3.66 -13.08
CA SER A 240 4.32 4.44 -12.07
C SER A 240 3.84 5.77 -12.63
N LYS A 241 2.73 6.24 -12.03
CA LYS A 241 2.17 7.57 -12.25
C LYS A 241 2.09 8.25 -10.89
N ILE A 242 2.70 9.42 -10.79
CA ILE A 242 2.77 10.21 -9.57
C ILE A 242 1.95 11.47 -9.82
N GLU A 243 0.89 11.67 -9.05
CA GLU A 243 0.15 12.93 -9.06
C GLU A 243 1.00 14.03 -8.43
N LEU A 244 1.05 15.18 -9.11
CA LEU A 244 1.82 16.35 -8.68
C LEU A 244 0.90 17.38 -8.02
N ASP A 245 1.36 17.98 -6.93
CA ASP A 245 0.62 18.97 -6.16
C ASP A 245 0.38 20.26 -6.98
N LYS A 246 -0.87 20.67 -7.15
CA LYS A 246 -1.25 21.93 -7.82
C LYS A 246 -1.57 23.07 -6.86
N SER A 247 -1.61 22.81 -5.55
CA SER A 247 -2.04 23.80 -4.54
C SER A 247 -1.14 25.04 -4.48
N GLN A 248 0.09 24.95 -4.97
CA GLN A 248 1.08 26.03 -4.93
C GLN A 248 1.14 26.88 -6.22
N ASN A 249 0.13 26.81 -7.10
CA ASN A 249 0.10 27.53 -8.39
C ASN A 249 1.35 27.28 -9.27
N ILE A 250 1.86 26.05 -9.24
CA ILE A 250 3.05 25.66 -9.99
C ILE A 250 2.69 25.46 -11.47
N ASP A 251 3.41 26.17 -12.35
CA ASP A 251 3.31 26.00 -13.81
C ASP A 251 4.19 24.81 -14.25
N TYR A 252 3.55 23.65 -14.41
CA TYR A 252 4.20 22.41 -14.86
C TYR A 252 4.51 22.37 -16.36
N SER A 253 4.24 23.45 -17.12
CA SER A 253 4.68 23.57 -18.52
C SER A 253 6.11 24.10 -18.63
N LYS A 254 6.71 24.58 -17.53
CA LYS A 254 8.02 25.24 -17.52
C LYS A 254 8.92 24.75 -16.41
N GLY A 255 10.22 24.92 -16.60
CA GLY A 255 11.24 24.53 -15.63
C GLY A 255 11.62 23.07 -15.77
N LYS A 256 11.88 22.39 -14.65
CA LYS A 256 12.24 20.96 -14.62
C LYS A 256 11.68 20.25 -13.40
N LEU A 257 11.46 18.95 -13.54
CA LEU A 257 11.16 18.05 -12.42
C LEU A 257 12.39 17.21 -12.09
N GLU A 258 12.79 17.22 -10.83
CA GLU A 258 13.84 16.40 -10.28
C GLU A 258 13.21 15.31 -9.40
N VAL A 259 13.52 14.05 -9.72
CA VAL A 259 12.99 12.88 -9.01
C VAL A 259 14.13 12.22 -8.25
N HIS A 260 13.96 12.04 -6.95
CA HIS A 260 14.88 11.26 -6.12
C HIS A 260 14.17 10.04 -5.57
N PHE A 261 14.80 8.88 -5.67
CA PHE A 261 14.37 7.66 -5.00
C PHE A 261 15.45 7.23 -3.99
N THR A 262 15.12 7.23 -2.70
CA THR A 262 16.08 7.00 -1.61
C THR A 262 15.65 5.88 -0.67
N THR A 263 16.60 5.25 0.03
CA THR A 263 16.30 4.27 1.10
C THR A 263 15.55 4.93 2.26
N ILE A 264 14.73 4.17 3.00
CA ILE A 264 13.98 4.72 4.13
C ILE A 264 14.85 5.02 5.35
N SER A 265 15.82 4.14 5.65
CA SER A 265 16.60 4.19 6.90
C SER A 265 17.76 5.19 6.87
N GLU A 266 18.38 5.35 5.71
CA GLU A 266 19.66 6.06 5.57
C GLU A 266 19.60 7.21 4.57
N ASN A 267 18.45 7.38 3.90
CA ASN A 267 18.25 8.32 2.80
C ASN A 267 19.32 8.18 1.68
N THR A 268 19.89 6.99 1.56
CA THR A 268 20.88 6.65 0.52
C THR A 268 20.18 6.66 -0.83
N LEU A 269 20.79 7.31 -1.82
CA LEU A 269 20.20 7.43 -3.15
C LEU A 269 20.20 6.07 -3.86
N TYR A 270 19.03 5.60 -4.27
CA TYR A 270 18.90 4.51 -5.24
C TYR A 270 19.07 5.02 -6.66
N ALA A 271 18.38 6.12 -6.99
CA ALA A 271 18.36 6.69 -8.32
C ALA A 271 17.87 8.14 -8.29
N GLU A 272 18.35 8.92 -9.26
CA GLU A 272 17.85 10.26 -9.57
C GLU A 272 17.59 10.39 -11.08
N ALA A 273 16.66 11.26 -11.45
CA ALA A 273 16.46 11.68 -12.83
C ALA A 273 15.84 13.06 -12.90
N THR A 274 16.05 13.74 -14.02
CA THR A 274 15.47 15.05 -14.31
C THR A 274 14.66 15.00 -15.59
N LEU A 275 13.51 15.67 -15.59
CA LEU A 275 12.70 15.93 -16.77
C LEU A 275 12.67 17.44 -17.02
N ASP A 276 13.22 17.90 -18.14
CA ASP A 276 13.07 19.28 -18.59
C ASP A 276 11.68 19.50 -19.18
N LEU A 277 10.90 20.39 -18.58
CA LEU A 277 9.52 20.67 -18.97
C LEU A 277 9.46 21.56 -20.22
N ASN A 278 10.50 22.38 -20.45
CA ASN A 278 10.60 23.26 -21.62
C ASN A 278 10.74 22.50 -22.96
N GLN A 279 11.07 21.20 -22.92
CA GLN A 279 11.22 20.34 -24.10
C GLN A 279 10.23 19.16 -24.11
N ALA A 280 9.45 18.98 -23.04
CA ALA A 280 8.50 17.90 -22.94
C ALA A 280 7.25 18.25 -23.78
N SER A 281 7.06 17.55 -24.89
CA SER A 281 5.80 17.62 -25.63
C SER A 281 4.67 17.18 -24.69
N ILE A 282 3.75 18.08 -24.36
CA ILE A 282 2.52 17.75 -23.64
C ILE A 282 1.73 16.84 -24.60
N VAL A 283 1.74 15.54 -24.33
CA VAL A 283 0.94 14.57 -25.10
C VAL A 283 -0.46 14.58 -24.47
N ASN A 284 -1.40 15.21 -25.18
CA ASN A 284 -2.83 15.21 -24.87
C ASN A 284 -3.48 13.83 -25.04
#